data_AF-A0A8T5XEI0-F1
#
_entry.id   AF-A0A8T5XEI0-F1
#
_cell.length_a   1.000
_cell.length_b   1.000
_cell.length_c   1.000
_cell.angle_alpha   90.00
_cell.angle_beta   90.00
_cell.angle_gamma   90.00
#
_symmetry.space_group_name_H-M   'P 1'
#
loop_
_entity.id
_entity.type
_entity.pdbx_description
1 polymer ?
#
loop_
_entity_poly.entity_id
_entity_poly.type
_entity_poly.pdbx_seq_one_letter_code
_entity_poly.pdbx_strand_id
1 'polypeptide(L)'
;MFGLESLSPKLENLFKFIQWYIDNFGVLSFFIVIVGSIYFLCVRALLINLRQDEYERVFMIVILMIVILGGLIGFVIEYSGRY
;
A
#
# COMPACT_ATOMS: atom_id res chain seq x y z
N MET A 1 29.31 -23.36 10.46
CA MET A 1 28.89 -22.31 11.41
C MET A 1 27.72 -21.59 10.75
N PHE A 2 26.49 -21.90 11.18
CA PHE A 2 25.26 -21.38 10.55
C PHE A 2 25.12 -19.90 10.87
N GLY A 3 25.28 -19.04 9.86
CA GLY A 3 25.15 -17.59 9.96
C GLY A 3 23.69 -17.18 10.16
N LEU A 4 23.27 -17.10 11.41
CA LEU A 4 21.96 -16.62 11.86
C LEU A 4 21.86 -15.08 11.90
N GLU A 5 22.67 -14.35 11.11
CA GLU A 5 22.72 -12.87 11.16
C GLU A 5 21.88 -12.16 10.09
N SER A 6 21.18 -12.86 9.19
CA SER A 6 20.49 -12.22 8.06
C SER A 6 18.97 -12.09 8.16
N LEU A 7 18.38 -12.48 9.30
CA LEU A 7 16.93 -12.48 9.51
C LEU A 7 16.33 -11.13 9.94
N SER A 8 17.09 -10.04 9.89
CA SER A 8 16.48 -8.71 9.89
C SER A 8 15.89 -8.49 8.51
N PRO A 9 14.55 -8.39 8.34
CA PRO A 9 13.96 -8.03 7.06
C PRO A 9 14.41 -6.61 6.77
N LYS A 10 15.54 -6.47 6.07
CA LYS A 10 15.99 -5.18 5.58
C LYS A 10 14.90 -4.71 4.65
N LEU A 11 14.25 -3.58 5.00
CA LEU A 11 13.31 -2.86 4.14
C LEU A 11 13.84 -2.75 2.70
N GLU A 12 15.16 -2.69 2.55
CA GLU A 12 15.91 -2.77 1.29
C GLU A 12 15.49 -3.94 0.37
N ASN A 13 15.23 -5.14 0.90
CA ASN A 13 14.77 -6.29 0.11
C ASN A 13 13.34 -6.10 -0.39
N LEU A 14 12.49 -5.46 0.43
CA LEU A 14 11.12 -5.10 0.06
C LEU A 14 11.14 -4.05 -1.05
N PHE A 15 11.97 -3.02 -0.94
CA PHE A 15 12.17 -2.01 -1.98
C PHE A 15 12.69 -2.62 -3.28
N LYS A 16 13.67 -3.53 -3.21
CA LYS A 16 14.18 -4.26 -4.39
C LYS A 16 13.10 -5.11 -5.05
N PHE A 17 12.25 -5.78 -4.27
CA PHE A 17 11.12 -6.54 -4.82
C PHE A 17 10.08 -5.63 -5.48
N ILE A 18 9.73 -4.51 -4.84
CA ILE A 18 8.78 -3.53 -5.39
C ILE A 18 9.33 -2.97 -6.70
N GLN A 19 10.60 -2.59 -6.73
CA GLN A 19 11.25 -2.07 -7.92
C GLN A 19 11.31 -3.11 -9.05
N TRP A 20 11.72 -4.35 -8.73
CA TRP A 20 11.68 -5.47 -9.68
C TRP A 20 10.26 -5.70 -10.23
N TYR A 21 9.24 -5.67 -9.39
CA TYR A 21 7.86 -5.86 -9.81
C TYR A 21 7.40 -4.74 -10.75
N ILE A 22 7.70 -3.50 -10.39
CA ILE A 22 7.39 -2.32 -11.21
C ILE A 22 8.08 -2.40 -12.57
N ASP A 23 9.35 -2.81 -12.60
CA ASP A 23 10.12 -2.91 -13.84
C ASP A 23 9.58 -4.02 -14.78
N ASN A 24 9.03 -5.11 -14.23
CA ASN A 24 8.51 -6.23 -15.02
C ASN A 24 7.04 -6.05 -15.45
N PHE A 25 6.19 -5.50 -14.58
CA PHE A 25 4.73 -5.43 -14.79
C PHE A 25 4.19 -4.01 -14.97
N GLY A 26 5.04 -3.00 -14.77
CA GLY A 26 4.66 -1.59 -14.83
C GLY A 26 4.05 -1.07 -13.53
N VAL A 27 4.17 0.24 -13.34
CA VAL A 27 3.64 0.98 -12.18
C VAL A 27 2.13 0.83 -12.02
N LEU A 28 1.37 0.80 -13.12
CA LEU A 28 -0.09 0.63 -13.07
C LEU A 28 -0.51 -0.73 -12.50
N SER A 29 0.21 -1.80 -12.85
CA SER A 29 -0.05 -3.14 -12.29
C SER A 29 0.22 -3.17 -10.80
N PHE A 30 1.32 -2.55 -10.35
CA PHE A 30 1.64 -2.43 -8.93
C PHE A 30 0.54 -1.71 -8.15
N PHE A 31 0.03 -0.61 -8.69
CA PHE A 31 -1.07 0.13 -8.07
C PHE A 31 -2.36 -0.67 -7.97
N ILE A 32 -2.78 -1.34 -9.05
CA ILE A 32 -4.01 -2.12 -9.05
C ILE A 32 -3.92 -3.28 -8.05
N VAL A 33 -2.80 -4.00 -8.02
CA VAL A 33 -2.65 -5.19 -7.19
C VAL A 33 -2.47 -4.81 -5.72
N ILE A 34 -1.50 -3.96 -5.39
CA ILE A 34 -1.18 -3.65 -3.99
C ILE A 34 -2.20 -2.68 -3.42
N VAL A 35 -2.39 -1.52 -4.07
CA VAL A 35 -3.26 -0.48 -3.54
C VAL A 35 -4.72 -0.89 -3.65
N GLY A 36 -5.12 -1.52 -4.74
CA GLY A 36 -6.48 -2.06 -4.89
C GLY A 36 -6.84 -3.09 -3.82
N SER A 37 -5.91 -3.99 -3.47
CA SER A 37 -6.14 -4.98 -2.41
C SER A 37 -6.33 -4.33 -1.03
N ILE A 38 -5.50 -3.33 -0.69
CA ILE A 38 -5.64 -2.59 0.56
C ILE A 38 -6.97 -1.83 0.59
N TYR A 39 -7.32 -1.16 -0.51
CA TYR A 39 -8.58 -0.45 -0.65
C TYR A 39 -9.79 -1.37 -0.47
N PHE A 40 -9.75 -2.57 -1.05
CA PHE A 40 -10.81 -3.55 -0.90
C PHE A 40 -11.03 -3.94 0.57
N LEU A 41 -9.94 -4.13 1.33
CA LEU A 41 -10.01 -4.41 2.76
C LEU A 41 -10.58 -3.21 3.55
N CYS A 42 -10.16 -1.99 3.23
CA CYS A 42 -10.69 -0.77 3.85
C CYS A 42 -12.18 -0.61 3.60
N VAL A 43 -12.65 -0.82 2.36
CA VAL A 43 -14.07 -0.74 2.00
C VAL A 43 -14.88 -1.80 2.76
N ARG A 44 -14.39 -3.03 2.83
CA ARG A 44 -15.04 -4.09 3.62
C ARG A 44 -15.14 -3.71 5.10
N ALA A 45 -14.04 -3.24 5.69
CA ALA A 45 -14.03 -2.79 7.08
C ALA A 45 -15.01 -1.63 7.28
N LEU A 46 -15.02 -0.64 6.39
CA LEU A 46 -15.91 0.50 6.46
C LEU A 46 -17.39 0.09 6.45
N LEU A 47 -17.77 -0.82 5.55
CA LEU A 47 -19.15 -1.34 5.47
C LEU A 47 -19.59 -2.07 6.74
N ILE A 48 -18.69 -2.84 7.37
CA ILE A 48 -18.97 -3.54 8.62
C ILE A 48 -19.17 -2.53 9.76
N ASN A 49 -18.24 -1.58 9.92
CA ASN A 49 -18.29 -0.59 11.00
C ASN A 49 -19.47 0.39 10.82
N LEU A 50 -19.82 0.72 9.58
CA LEU A 50 -21.00 1.54 9.28
C LEU A 50 -22.30 0.82 9.67
N ARG A 51 -22.37 -0.50 9.49
CA ARG A 51 -23.52 -1.30 9.93
C ARG A 51 -23.61 -1.42 11.46
N GLN A 52 -22.50 -1.23 12.17
CA GLN A 52 -22.42 -1.32 13.62
C GLN A 52 -22.54 0.06 14.31
N ASP A 53 -22.84 1.13 13.57
CA ASP A 53 -22.91 2.51 14.06
C ASP A 53 -21.60 2.99 14.77
N GLU A 54 -20.46 2.36 14.46
CA GLU A 54 -19.15 2.72 15.02
C GLU A 54 -18.48 3.84 14.19
N TYR A 55 -19.07 5.04 14.24
CA TYR A 55 -18.65 6.18 13.41
C TYR A 55 -17.20 6.63 13.63
N GLU A 56 -16.66 6.49 14.85
CA GLU A 56 -15.25 6.80 15.15
C GLU A 56 -14.29 5.91 14.33
N ARG A 57 -14.61 4.62 14.20
CA ARG A 57 -13.81 3.67 13.41
C ARG A 57 -13.98 3.91 11.93
N VAL A 58 -15.18 4.24 11.48
CA VAL A 58 -15.43 4.66 10.09
C VAL A 58 -14.57 5.86 9.74
N PHE A 59 -14.50 6.86 10.61
CA PHE A 59 -13.68 8.06 10.41
C PHE A 59 -12.18 7.73 10.32
N MET A 60 -11.66 6.87 11.20
CA MET A 60 -10.28 6.37 11.11
C MET A 60 -10.00 5.67 9.77
N ILE A 61 -10.91 4.82 9.30
CA ILE A 61 -10.74 4.09 8.03
C ILE A 61 -10.74 5.07 6.85
N VAL A 62 -11.61 6.09 6.86
CA VAL A 62 -11.64 7.13 5.82
C VAL A 62 -10.34 7.92 5.78
N ILE A 63 -9.80 8.32 6.95
CA ILE A 63 -8.49 8.99 7.01
C ILE A 63 -7.39 8.11 6.42
N LEU A 64 -7.36 6.82 6.77
CA LEU A 64 -6.39 5.88 6.23
C LEU A 64 -6.49 5.79 4.70
N MET A 65 -7.70 5.73 4.14
CA MET A 65 -7.94 5.73 2.69
C MET A 65 -7.42 7.01 2.03
N ILE A 66 -7.62 8.18 2.63
CA ILE A 66 -7.09 9.47 2.14
C ILE A 66 -5.56 9.47 2.15
N VAL A 67 -4.92 8.96 3.21
CA VAL A 67 -3.46 8.85 3.30
C VAL A 67 -2.89 7.96 2.19
N ILE A 68 -3.54 6.82 1.93
CA ILE A 68 -3.15 5.90 0.85
C ILE A 68 -3.28 6.59 -0.52
N LEU A 69 -4.37 7.33 -0.77
CA LEU A 69 -4.54 8.13 -1.99
C LEU A 69 -3.46 9.21 -2.12
N GLY A 70 -3.15 9.93 -1.04
CA GLY A 70 -2.09 10.95 -1.04
C GLY A 70 -0.72 10.35 -1.39
N GLY A 71 -0.40 9.19 -0.81
CA GLY A 71 0.82 8.44 -1.15
C GLY A 71 0.86 7.99 -2.61
N LEU A 72 -0.28 7.56 -3.16
CA LEU A 72 -0.42 7.18 -4.57
C LEU A 72 -0.13 8.37 -5.49
N ILE A 73 -0.74 9.52 -5.22
CA ILE A 73 -0.56 10.74 -6.01
C ILE A 73 0.91 11.19 -5.95
N GLY A 74 1.51 11.21 -4.76
CA GLY A 74 2.92 11.55 -4.59
C GLY A 74 3.85 10.63 -5.39
N PHE A 75 3.60 9.31 -5.35
CA PHE A 75 4.35 8.34 -6.13
C PHE A 75 4.21 8.55 -7.64
N VAL A 76 2.99 8.77 -8.14
CA VAL A 76 2.74 9.05 -9.57
C VAL A 76 3.50 10.30 -10.01
N ILE A 77 3.44 11.38 -9.23
CA ILE A 77 4.14 12.63 -9.54
C ILE A 77 5.65 12.40 -9.62
N GLU A 78 6.25 11.77 -8.60
CA GLU A 78 7.70 11.52 -8.59
C GLU A 78 8.14 10.59 -9.72
N TYR A 79 7.36 9.55 -10.03
CA TYR A 79 7.67 8.65 -11.14
C TYR A 79 7.52 9.36 -12.50
N SER A 80 6.48 10.18 -12.69
CA SER A 80 6.26 10.92 -13.94
C SER A 80 7.31 12.00 -14.20
N GLY A 81 7.88 12.60 -13.15
CA GLY A 81 8.93 13.61 -13.27
C GLY A 81 10.33 13.04 -13.51
N ARG A 82 10.50 11.71 -13.43
CA ARG A 82 11.76 11.02 -13.77
C ARG A 82 11.85 10.58 -15.23
N TYR A 83 10.82 10.85 -16.05
CA TYR A 83 10.81 10.64 -17.49
C TYR A 83 10.80 11.98 -18.25
#